data_AF-A0A7C9DMZ9-F1
#
_entry.id   AF-A0A7C9DMZ9-F1
#
_cell.length_a   1.000
_cell.length_b   1.000
_cell.length_c   1.000
_cell.angle_alpha   90.00
_cell.angle_beta   90.00
_cell.angle_gamma   90.00
#
_symmetry.space_group_name_H-M   'P 1'
#
loop_
_entity.id
_entity.type
_entity.pdbx_description
1 polymer ?
#
loop_
_entity_poly.entity_id
_entity_poly.type
_entity_poly.pdbx_seq_one_letter_code
_entity_poly.pdbx_strand_id
1 'polypeptide(L)'
;MAMKSTMLTVVLAAWCLFHDPPLLLRASGAKIDIDTGKMALYVFGDSLYDTGMTLYHESKTIGAAKFWPYGETYFKKPAGRFCDGRVIPDFIAQSAGLPLPEPYLRPGLKTYTNGINFASASACVLVGVRPAAIDFTAQVEYFREMVQKMKQQMGQEKANNVISQAVYLFDIIGGNDYVQLLKDNINKTISPAFKELYMREILGNISIHLKTIYNEGGRKFAFQNLG
;
A
#
# COMPACT_ATOMS: atom_id res chain seq x y z
N MET A 1 -15.91 25.29 -7.98
CA MET A 1 -17.32 25.07 -7.60
C MET A 1 -17.48 23.60 -7.25
N ALA A 2 -17.77 23.32 -5.98
CA ALA A 2 -18.21 22.04 -5.37
C ALA A 2 -17.47 20.72 -5.72
N MET A 3 -16.37 20.44 -5.02
CA MET A 3 -15.97 19.07 -4.68
C MET A 3 -16.83 18.65 -3.47
N LYS A 4 -18.05 18.19 -3.73
CA LYS A 4 -18.96 17.66 -2.71
C LYS A 4 -19.36 16.24 -3.08
N SER A 5 -19.30 15.37 -2.08
CA SER A 5 -19.89 14.03 -2.04
C SER A 5 -19.16 12.90 -2.79
N THR A 6 -18.09 12.37 -2.18
CA THR A 6 -17.90 10.90 -2.08
C THR A 6 -17.05 10.61 -0.85
N MET A 7 -17.61 10.90 0.33
CA MET A 7 -17.03 10.49 1.62
C MET A 7 -18.03 9.49 2.21
N LEU A 8 -17.84 8.21 1.87
CA LEU A 8 -18.66 7.12 2.39
C LEU A 8 -17.74 5.95 2.79
N THR A 9 -17.44 5.91 4.08
CA THR A 9 -17.41 4.72 4.94
C THR A 9 -16.80 3.44 4.34
N VAL A 10 -15.47 3.27 4.45
CA VAL A 10 -14.77 2.00 4.11
C VAL A 10 -15.01 0.89 5.15
N VAL A 11 -15.66 1.16 6.28
CA VAL A 11 -15.91 0.13 7.30
C VAL A 11 -17.14 -0.75 6.98
N LEU A 12 -18.03 -0.36 6.05
CA LEU A 12 -19.24 -1.14 5.71
C LEU A 12 -19.16 -1.90 4.37
N ALA A 13 -18.28 -1.50 3.45
CA ALA A 13 -18.18 -2.15 2.14
C ALA A 13 -17.57 -3.57 2.23
N ALA A 14 -16.72 -3.84 3.23
CA ALA A 14 -16.17 -5.17 3.47
C ALA A 14 -17.17 -6.15 4.10
N TRP A 15 -18.29 -5.67 4.67
CA TRP A 15 -19.28 -6.56 5.26
C TRP A 15 -20.35 -6.99 4.25
N CYS A 16 -20.77 -6.08 3.36
CA CYS A 16 -21.74 -6.42 2.30
C CYS A 16 -21.14 -7.24 1.14
N LEU A 17 -19.82 -7.28 0.97
CA LEU A 17 -19.16 -8.08 -0.08
C LEU A 17 -18.82 -9.52 0.36
N PHE A 18 -18.92 -9.84 1.65
CA PHE A 18 -18.33 -11.08 2.20
C PHE A 18 -19.25 -11.91 3.11
N HIS A 19 -20.55 -11.59 3.27
CA HIS A 19 -21.44 -12.35 4.16
C HIS A 19 -22.79 -12.84 3.59
N ASP A 20 -23.00 -12.83 2.27
CA ASP A 20 -24.13 -13.58 1.67
C ASP A 20 -23.78 -14.25 0.33
N PRO A 21 -23.73 -15.59 0.29
CA PRO A 21 -24.00 -16.37 -0.92
C PRO A 21 -25.25 -17.26 -0.73
N PRO A 22 -26.02 -17.61 -1.79
CA PRO A 22 -26.63 -16.80 -2.83
C PRO A 22 -28.16 -17.03 -2.85
N LEU A 23 -28.98 -15.97 -2.71
CA LEU A 23 -30.46 -16.10 -2.79
C LEU A 23 -31.10 -15.41 -4.00
N LEU A 24 -30.32 -15.10 -5.03
CA LEU A 24 -30.83 -14.61 -6.31
C LEU A 24 -30.17 -15.25 -7.54
N LEU A 25 -29.90 -16.56 -7.48
CA LEU A 25 -29.59 -17.34 -8.69
C LEU A 25 -30.72 -18.32 -9.03
N ARG A 26 -31.92 -17.79 -9.25
CA ARG A 26 -32.97 -18.45 -10.05
C ARG A 26 -33.81 -17.40 -10.78
N ALA A 27 -33.22 -16.73 -11.77
CA ALA A 27 -33.95 -16.23 -12.93
C ALA A 27 -32.95 -15.77 -14.00
N SER A 28 -33.19 -16.20 -15.23
CA SER A 28 -32.41 -15.98 -16.45
C SER A 28 -31.07 -16.73 -16.50
N GLY A 29 -30.97 -17.71 -17.41
CA GLY A 29 -29.74 -18.39 -17.78
C GLY A 29 -28.80 -17.52 -18.60
N ALA A 30 -28.61 -16.26 -18.21
CA ALA A 30 -27.56 -15.42 -18.73
C ALA A 30 -26.26 -15.79 -18.01
N LYS A 31 -25.33 -16.41 -18.73
CA LYS A 31 -23.92 -16.39 -18.33
C LYS A 31 -23.50 -14.93 -18.27
N ILE A 32 -23.38 -14.37 -17.07
CA ILE A 32 -22.59 -13.17 -16.87
C ILE A 32 -21.14 -13.64 -16.99
N ASP A 33 -20.56 -13.48 -18.17
CA ASP A 33 -19.11 -13.43 -18.31
C ASP A 33 -18.68 -12.16 -17.57
N ILE A 34 -18.37 -12.30 -16.28
CA ILE A 34 -17.51 -11.33 -15.63
C ILE A 34 -16.15 -11.57 -16.29
N ASP A 35 -15.78 -10.72 -17.24
CA ASP A 35 -14.39 -10.55 -17.63
C ASP A 35 -13.65 -10.13 -16.35
N THR A 36 -13.19 -11.11 -15.55
CA THR A 36 -12.37 -10.89 -14.37
C THR A 36 -10.97 -10.53 -14.84
N GLY A 37 -10.86 -9.45 -15.63
CA GLY A 37 -9.61 -8.84 -16.03
C GLY A 37 -8.71 -8.78 -14.81
N LYS A 38 -7.61 -9.52 -14.87
CA LYS A 38 -6.75 -9.82 -13.72
C LYS A 38 -6.37 -8.51 -13.02
N MET A 39 -6.92 -8.28 -11.83
CA MET A 39 -6.73 -7.03 -11.09
C MET A 39 -5.35 -7.00 -10.43
N ALA A 40 -4.62 -5.89 -10.53
CA ALA A 40 -3.35 -5.72 -9.81
C ALA A 40 -3.57 -5.04 -8.45
N LEU A 41 -2.82 -5.44 -7.43
CA LEU A 41 -2.82 -4.80 -6.11
C LEU A 41 -1.48 -4.10 -5.86
N TYR A 42 -1.45 -2.76 -5.93
CA TYR A 42 -0.29 -1.96 -5.56
C TYR A 42 -0.41 -1.47 -4.13
N VAL A 43 0.61 -1.69 -3.31
CA VAL A 43 0.55 -1.47 -1.86
C VAL A 43 1.59 -0.43 -1.45
N PHE A 44 1.20 0.52 -0.60
CA PHE A 44 2.04 1.58 -0.06
C PHE A 44 1.80 1.68 1.45
N GLY A 45 2.80 2.13 2.21
CA GLY A 45 2.66 2.22 3.65
C GLY A 45 3.92 1.93 4.43
N ASP A 46 3.74 1.43 5.65
CA ASP A 46 4.84 1.13 6.55
C ASP A 46 5.00 -0.38 6.84
N SER A 47 5.65 -0.71 7.95
CA SER A 47 5.84 -2.06 8.47
C SER A 47 4.57 -2.90 8.54
N LEU A 48 3.39 -2.31 8.77
CA LEU A 48 2.15 -3.10 8.85
C LEU A 48 1.83 -3.77 7.52
N TYR A 49 2.23 -3.15 6.40
CA TYR A 49 1.98 -3.64 5.05
C TYR A 49 3.23 -4.15 4.34
N ASP A 50 4.42 -4.04 4.94
CA ASP A 50 5.69 -4.44 4.33
C ASP A 50 5.77 -5.97 4.09
N THR A 51 6.02 -6.38 2.84
CA THR A 51 6.21 -7.78 2.44
C THR A 51 7.67 -8.16 2.14
N GLY A 52 8.62 -7.32 2.55
CA GLY A 52 10.06 -7.53 2.40
C GLY A 52 10.80 -6.39 1.70
N MET A 53 10.19 -5.22 1.50
CA MET A 53 10.84 -4.05 0.92
C MET A 53 12.03 -3.63 1.80
N THR A 54 11.84 -3.57 3.12
CA THR A 54 12.91 -3.29 4.09
C THR A 54 14.01 -4.35 4.06
N LEU A 55 13.67 -5.61 3.81
CA LEU A 55 14.63 -6.71 3.78
C LEU A 55 15.64 -6.55 2.64
N TYR A 56 15.19 -6.06 1.49
CA TYR A 56 16.02 -5.86 0.31
C TYR A 56 16.62 -4.45 0.18
N HIS A 57 16.26 -3.56 1.11
CA HIS A 57 16.88 -2.25 1.21
C HIS A 57 18.28 -2.35 1.85
N GLU A 58 19.26 -1.63 1.31
CA GLU A 58 20.67 -1.72 1.74
C GLU A 58 20.92 -1.17 3.16
N SER A 59 19.93 -0.49 3.74
CA SER A 59 20.02 0.09 5.08
C SER A 59 20.02 -0.98 6.18
N LYS A 60 21.21 -1.23 6.76
CA LYS A 60 21.40 -2.17 7.88
C LYS A 60 20.77 -1.70 9.20
N THR A 61 20.32 -0.46 9.29
CA THR A 61 19.88 0.18 10.55
C THR A 61 18.40 -0.04 10.85
N ILE A 62 17.58 -0.28 9.83
CA ILE A 62 16.18 -0.68 10.04
C ILE A 62 16.18 -2.19 10.17
N GLY A 63 15.77 -2.69 11.34
CA GLY A 63 15.72 -4.11 11.62
C GLY A 63 14.86 -4.82 10.57
N ALA A 64 15.50 -5.47 9.59
CA ALA A 64 14.78 -6.30 8.64
C ALA A 64 14.14 -7.47 9.41
N ALA A 65 12.89 -7.80 9.08
CA ALA A 65 12.17 -8.96 9.61
C ALA A 65 12.75 -10.29 9.09
N LYS A 66 14.04 -10.51 9.39
CA LYS A 66 14.94 -11.56 8.88
C LYS A 66 15.31 -12.61 9.92
N PHE A 67 14.69 -12.56 11.09
CA PHE A 67 14.95 -13.46 12.21
C PHE A 67 13.63 -13.95 12.81
N TRP A 68 13.70 -15.00 13.61
CA TRP A 68 12.54 -15.55 14.31
C TRP A 68 12.03 -14.53 15.36
N PRO A 69 10.71 -14.28 15.53
CA PRO A 69 9.56 -15.09 15.10
C PRO A 69 8.96 -14.74 13.73
N TYR A 70 9.57 -13.85 12.94
CA TYR A 70 8.94 -13.40 11.71
C TYR A 70 8.69 -14.55 10.72
N GLY A 71 7.45 -14.69 10.25
CA GLY A 71 7.03 -15.72 9.29
C GLY A 71 6.85 -17.16 9.84
N GLU A 72 6.97 -17.40 11.16
CA GLU A 72 6.77 -18.70 11.81
C GLU A 72 5.43 -19.41 11.49
N THR A 73 4.29 -18.73 11.52
CA THR A 73 2.97 -19.35 11.43
C THR A 73 2.61 -19.77 10.00
N TYR A 74 3.02 -18.99 8.99
CA TYR A 74 2.67 -19.23 7.58
C TYR A 74 3.86 -19.64 6.71
N PHE A 75 4.95 -18.87 6.72
CA PHE A 75 6.09 -19.07 5.81
C PHE A 75 7.10 -20.12 6.32
N LYS A 76 7.04 -20.46 7.61
CA LYS A 76 7.98 -21.35 8.32
C LYS A 76 9.44 -20.89 8.28
N LYS A 77 9.66 -19.61 7.94
CA LYS A 77 10.96 -18.93 7.90
C LYS A 77 10.75 -17.40 7.84
N PRO A 78 11.77 -16.59 8.22
CA PRO A 78 11.73 -15.15 8.01
C PRO A 78 11.45 -14.78 6.55
N ALA A 79 10.37 -14.04 6.33
CA ALA A 79 9.84 -13.69 5.01
C ALA A 79 9.78 -12.16 4.78
N GLY A 80 10.45 -11.36 5.61
CA GLY A 80 10.52 -9.91 5.46
C GLY A 80 9.25 -9.16 5.88
N ARG A 81 8.29 -9.85 6.52
CA ARG A 81 7.06 -9.27 7.07
C ARG A 81 7.21 -9.04 8.56
N PHE A 82 6.78 -7.88 9.06
CA PHE A 82 6.82 -7.54 10.49
C PHE A 82 5.70 -8.21 11.30
N CYS A 83 5.45 -9.48 11.02
CA CYS A 83 4.55 -10.35 11.76
C CYS A 83 5.05 -11.80 11.74
N ASP A 84 4.46 -12.65 12.57
CA ASP A 84 4.76 -14.08 12.61
C ASP A 84 4.29 -14.85 11.36
N GLY A 85 3.67 -14.19 10.38
CA GLY A 85 3.10 -14.86 9.22
C GLY A 85 2.81 -13.89 8.10
N ARG A 86 1.51 -13.70 7.81
CA ARG A 86 0.98 -12.85 6.73
C ARG A 86 0.60 -11.46 7.25
N VAL A 87 0.78 -10.44 6.42
CA VAL A 87 0.31 -9.07 6.66
C VAL A 87 -1.03 -8.82 5.95
N ILE A 88 -1.73 -7.73 6.28
CA ILE A 88 -3.05 -7.40 5.71
C ILE A 88 -3.10 -7.50 4.16
N PRO A 89 -2.11 -6.96 3.40
CA PRO A 89 -2.10 -7.11 1.95
C PRO A 89 -2.07 -8.56 1.45
N ASP A 90 -1.45 -9.49 2.20
CA ASP A 90 -1.44 -10.91 1.83
C ASP A 90 -2.85 -11.51 1.90
N PHE A 91 -3.59 -11.19 2.95
CA PHE A 91 -4.97 -11.67 3.11
C PHE A 91 -5.89 -11.08 2.04
N ILE A 92 -5.75 -9.80 1.72
CA ILE A 92 -6.52 -9.14 0.65
C ILE A 92 -6.21 -9.79 -0.70
N ALA A 93 -4.93 -9.99 -1.02
CA ALA A 93 -4.52 -10.63 -2.27
C ALA A 93 -5.09 -12.04 -2.40
N GLN A 94 -5.01 -12.85 -1.34
CA GLN A 94 -5.55 -14.22 -1.35
C GLN A 94 -7.06 -14.26 -1.52
N SER A 95 -7.79 -13.40 -0.82
CA SER A 95 -9.24 -13.29 -0.97
C SER A 95 -9.65 -12.84 -2.38
N ALA A 96 -8.78 -12.10 -3.07
CA ALA A 96 -8.97 -11.67 -4.46
C ALA A 96 -8.43 -12.68 -5.51
N GLY A 97 -7.91 -13.83 -5.10
CA GLY A 97 -7.32 -14.83 -6.02
C GLY A 97 -5.98 -14.38 -6.64
N LEU A 98 -5.30 -13.41 -6.04
CA LEU A 98 -4.00 -12.90 -6.47
C LEU A 98 -2.85 -13.63 -5.75
N PRO A 99 -1.67 -13.73 -6.37
CA PRO A 99 -0.47 -14.15 -5.65
C PRO A 99 -0.14 -13.15 -4.53
N LEU A 100 0.62 -13.61 -3.54
CA LEU A 100 1.08 -12.74 -2.46
C LEU A 100 1.87 -11.55 -3.01
N PRO A 101 1.63 -10.30 -2.54
CA PRO A 101 2.31 -9.12 -3.06
C PRO A 101 3.82 -9.21 -2.86
N GLU A 102 4.55 -9.12 -3.97
CA GLU A 102 6.02 -9.13 -3.95
C GLU A 102 6.56 -7.72 -3.68
N PRO A 103 7.62 -7.58 -2.86
CA PRO A 103 8.24 -6.27 -2.66
C PRO A 103 9.01 -5.83 -3.91
N TYR A 104 8.92 -4.56 -4.27
CA TYR A 104 9.53 -4.03 -5.50
C TYR A 104 11.06 -4.26 -5.58
N LEU A 105 11.75 -4.15 -4.45
CA LEU A 105 13.21 -4.34 -4.36
C LEU A 105 13.65 -5.82 -4.36
N ARG A 106 12.73 -6.79 -4.52
CA ARG A 106 13.11 -8.22 -4.56
C ARG A 106 14.07 -8.51 -5.73
N PRO A 107 15.23 -9.12 -5.48
CA PRO A 107 16.10 -9.58 -6.55
C PRO A 107 15.38 -10.56 -7.50
N GLY A 108 15.52 -10.32 -8.80
CA GLY A 108 14.91 -11.16 -9.83
C GLY A 108 13.40 -10.99 -10.01
N LEU A 109 12.81 -9.88 -9.55
CA LEU A 109 11.43 -9.52 -9.86
C LEU A 109 11.27 -9.28 -11.37
N LYS A 110 10.32 -9.99 -12.00
CA LYS A 110 10.11 -9.98 -13.46
C LYS A 110 8.70 -9.54 -13.89
N THR A 111 7.73 -9.56 -12.98
CA THR A 111 6.32 -9.37 -13.33
C THR A 111 5.69 -8.37 -12.39
N TYR A 112 5.08 -7.33 -12.97
CA TYR A 112 4.45 -6.24 -12.23
C TYR A 112 2.91 -6.25 -12.34
N THR A 113 2.35 -7.15 -13.17
CA THR A 113 0.93 -7.18 -13.53
C THR A 113 0.01 -7.77 -12.47
N ASN A 114 0.56 -8.45 -11.47
CA ASN A 114 -0.23 -9.01 -10.36
C ASN A 114 -0.35 -8.03 -9.18
N GLY A 115 0.33 -6.88 -9.26
CA GLY A 115 0.52 -6.00 -8.12
C GLY A 115 1.92 -6.12 -7.51
N ILE A 116 2.36 -5.05 -6.87
CA ILE A 116 3.68 -4.89 -6.25
C ILE A 116 3.52 -4.15 -4.93
N ASN A 117 4.30 -4.53 -3.95
CA ASN A 117 4.35 -3.87 -2.66
C ASN A 117 5.54 -2.91 -2.57
N PHE A 118 5.25 -1.66 -2.27
CA PHE A 118 6.21 -0.58 -2.03
C PHE A 118 6.29 -0.18 -0.55
N ALA A 119 5.41 -0.71 0.31
CA ALA A 119 5.40 -0.42 1.74
C ALA A 119 6.72 -0.87 2.40
N SER A 120 7.24 -0.04 3.30
CA SER A 120 8.54 -0.25 3.93
C SER A 120 8.52 0.21 5.39
N ALA A 121 9.15 -0.55 6.27
CA ALA A 121 9.15 -0.27 7.69
C ALA A 121 9.66 1.13 8.04
N SER A 122 9.02 1.73 9.04
CA SER A 122 9.32 3.09 9.48
C SER A 122 9.15 4.18 8.42
N ALA A 123 8.43 3.90 7.32
CA ALA A 123 8.14 4.91 6.32
C ALA A 123 7.40 6.10 6.94
N CYS A 124 7.94 7.28 6.69
CA CYS A 124 7.32 8.56 7.02
C CYS A 124 6.82 9.24 5.74
N VAL A 125 5.87 10.16 5.89
CA VAL A 125 5.46 11.05 4.80
C VAL A 125 6.46 12.17 4.58
N LEU A 126 6.97 12.73 5.69
CA LEU A 126 7.94 13.79 5.65
C LEU A 126 9.34 13.19 5.45
N VAL A 127 10.02 13.68 4.41
CA VAL A 127 11.39 13.28 4.06
C VAL A 127 12.33 13.69 5.20
N GLY A 128 13.28 12.81 5.54
CA GLY A 128 14.32 13.10 6.51
C GLY A 128 13.92 12.92 7.98
N VAL A 129 12.65 12.64 8.30
CA VAL A 129 12.22 12.28 9.66
C VAL A 129 12.87 10.97 10.11
N ARG A 130 12.98 10.00 9.18
CA ARG A 130 13.73 8.75 9.37
C ARG A 130 14.58 8.46 8.15
N PRO A 131 15.77 9.06 8.02
CA PRO A 131 16.60 9.01 6.80
C PRO A 131 17.02 7.59 6.38
N ALA A 132 17.02 6.64 7.32
CA ALA A 132 17.33 5.25 7.05
C ALA A 132 16.18 4.48 6.37
N ALA A 133 14.96 5.04 6.35
CA ALA A 133 13.74 4.42 5.84
C ALA A 133 13.45 4.83 4.41
N ILE A 134 12.74 3.97 3.69
CA ILE A 134 12.14 4.32 2.40
C ILE A 134 10.86 5.09 2.70
N ASP A 135 10.96 6.42 2.68
CA ASP A 135 9.83 7.32 2.89
C ASP A 135 8.79 7.22 1.76
N PHE A 136 7.62 7.81 1.98
CA PHE A 136 6.51 7.72 1.03
C PHE A 136 6.84 8.36 -0.33
N THR A 137 7.73 9.37 -0.37
CA THR A 137 8.21 9.94 -1.63
C THR A 137 8.96 8.88 -2.43
N ALA A 138 9.92 8.20 -1.81
CA ALA A 138 10.67 7.13 -2.45
C ALA A 138 9.78 5.96 -2.91
N GLN A 139 8.77 5.59 -2.13
CA GLN A 139 7.79 4.56 -2.53
C GLN A 139 7.04 4.94 -3.83
N VAL A 140 6.65 6.20 -3.95
CA VAL A 140 5.96 6.72 -5.14
C VAL A 140 6.89 6.77 -6.34
N GLU A 141 8.16 7.16 -6.15
CA GLU A 141 9.15 7.13 -7.23
C GLU A 141 9.42 5.70 -7.73
N TYR A 142 9.53 4.72 -6.84
CA TYR A 142 9.61 3.31 -7.23
C TYR A 142 8.37 2.83 -8.01
N PHE A 143 7.18 3.32 -7.65
CA PHE A 143 5.99 3.06 -8.43
C PHE A 143 6.08 3.67 -9.84
N ARG A 144 6.58 4.91 -9.99
CA ARG A 144 6.77 5.53 -11.31
C ARG A 144 7.78 4.77 -12.16
N GLU A 145 8.90 4.36 -11.58
CA GLU A 145 9.87 3.50 -12.26
C GLU A 145 9.24 2.19 -12.74
N MET A 146 8.45 1.55 -11.88
CA MET A 146 7.72 0.32 -12.19
C MET A 146 6.77 0.53 -13.38
N VAL A 147 6.01 1.64 -13.39
CA VAL A 147 5.13 2.02 -14.50
C VAL A 147 5.91 2.18 -15.80
N GLN A 148 7.09 2.82 -15.77
CA GLN A 148 7.94 2.94 -16.96
C GLN A 148 8.47 1.59 -17.44
N LYS A 149 8.91 0.72 -16.53
CA LYS A 149 9.34 -0.65 -16.85
C LYS A 149 8.20 -1.47 -17.46
N MET A 150 6.98 -1.34 -16.96
CA MET A 150 5.81 -1.97 -17.57
C MET A 150 5.57 -1.47 -18.99
N LYS A 151 5.57 -0.14 -19.22
CA LYS A 151 5.39 0.44 -20.55
C LYS A 151 6.44 -0.07 -21.55
N GLN A 152 7.69 -0.21 -21.11
CA GLN A 152 8.78 -0.79 -21.92
C GLN A 152 8.58 -2.29 -22.22
N GLN A 153 8.12 -3.08 -21.24
CA GLN A 153 8.01 -4.53 -21.37
C GLN A 153 6.79 -5.00 -22.16
N MET A 154 5.66 -4.30 -22.07
CA MET A 154 4.39 -4.75 -22.67
C MET A 154 3.66 -3.71 -23.51
N GLY A 155 4.26 -2.54 -23.72
CA GLY A 155 3.68 -1.45 -24.48
C GLY A 155 2.79 -0.53 -23.64
N GLN A 156 2.66 0.71 -24.12
CA GLN A 156 1.97 1.80 -23.44
C GLN A 156 0.50 1.48 -23.12
N GLU A 157 -0.24 0.98 -24.10
CA GLU A 157 -1.67 0.72 -24.00
C GLU A 157 -1.98 -0.36 -22.95
N LYS A 158 -1.27 -1.50 -23.03
CA LYS A 158 -1.44 -2.61 -22.09
C LYS A 158 -1.02 -2.24 -20.68
N ALA A 159 0.10 -1.53 -20.52
CA ALA A 159 0.53 -1.03 -19.21
C ALA A 159 -0.51 -0.08 -18.61
N ASN A 160 -0.99 0.90 -19.38
CA ASN A 160 -2.01 1.85 -18.92
C ASN A 160 -3.32 1.15 -18.53
N ASN A 161 -3.71 0.11 -19.27
CA ASN A 161 -4.89 -0.69 -18.94
C ASN A 161 -4.73 -1.33 -17.55
N VAL A 162 -3.61 -2.03 -17.30
CA VAL A 162 -3.33 -2.66 -15.99
C VAL A 162 -3.33 -1.63 -14.86
N ILE A 163 -2.64 -0.50 -15.04
CA ILE A 163 -2.56 0.58 -14.04
C ILE A 163 -3.95 1.17 -13.76
N SER A 164 -4.76 1.43 -14.79
CA SER A 164 -6.11 1.98 -14.59
C SER A 164 -7.08 1.03 -13.89
N GLN A 165 -6.89 -0.28 -14.08
CA GLN A 165 -7.69 -1.32 -13.45
C GLN A 165 -7.13 -1.81 -12.12
N ALA A 166 -5.96 -1.33 -11.68
CA ALA A 166 -5.37 -1.74 -10.40
C ALA A 166 -6.08 -1.12 -9.19
N VAL A 167 -5.92 -1.75 -8.03
CA VAL A 167 -6.27 -1.19 -6.72
C VAL A 167 -5.00 -0.76 -6.01
N TYR A 168 -5.04 0.44 -5.43
CA TYR A 168 -3.95 1.08 -4.71
C TYR A 168 -4.32 1.08 -3.24
N LEU A 169 -3.65 0.24 -2.47
CA LEU A 169 -3.89 0.05 -1.05
C LEU A 169 -2.83 0.83 -0.25
N PHE A 170 -3.30 1.70 0.63
CA PHE A 170 -2.49 2.52 1.50
C PHE A 170 -2.74 2.14 2.95
N ASP A 171 -1.65 1.89 3.68
CA ASP A 171 -1.65 1.78 5.13
C ASP A 171 -1.95 3.14 5.80
N ILE A 172 -1.84 3.18 7.13
CA ILE A 172 -1.77 4.35 7.98
C ILE A 172 -0.53 5.20 7.62
N ILE A 173 -0.66 5.97 6.55
CA ILE A 173 0.40 6.87 6.10
C ILE A 173 0.44 8.10 7.00
N GLY A 174 1.61 8.38 7.59
CA GLY A 174 1.83 9.48 8.53
C GLY A 174 1.94 9.05 10.00
N GLY A 175 1.63 7.79 10.34
CA GLY A 175 1.72 7.30 11.72
C GLY A 175 3.13 7.43 12.32
N ASN A 176 4.15 7.07 11.54
CA ASN A 176 5.55 7.18 11.98
C ASN A 176 6.02 8.61 12.17
N ASP A 177 5.48 9.58 11.41
CA ASP A 177 5.74 11.01 11.58
C ASP A 177 5.28 11.47 12.97
N TYR A 178 4.05 11.14 13.36
CA TYR A 178 3.55 11.46 14.72
C TYR A 178 4.34 10.75 15.81
N VAL A 179 4.65 9.46 15.63
CA VAL A 179 5.47 8.71 16.60
C VAL A 179 6.83 9.36 16.78
N GLN A 180 7.47 9.81 15.69
CA GLN A 180 8.76 10.49 15.78
C GLN A 180 8.62 11.85 16.45
N LEU A 181 7.61 12.65 16.08
CA LEU A 181 7.34 13.94 16.70
C LEU A 181 7.16 13.83 18.22
N LEU A 182 6.42 12.82 18.69
CA LEU A 182 6.21 12.57 20.11
C LEU A 182 7.50 12.13 20.82
N LYS A 183 8.33 11.29 20.16
CA LYS A 183 9.62 10.86 20.71
C LYS A 183 10.60 12.03 20.89
N ASP A 184 10.71 12.89 19.87
CA ASP A 184 11.63 14.04 19.89
C ASP A 184 11.21 15.11 20.92
N ASN A 185 9.96 15.05 21.37
CA ASN A 185 9.35 15.99 22.31
C ASN A 185 8.85 15.30 23.58
N ILE A 186 9.45 14.16 23.95
CA ILE A 186 9.15 13.50 25.23
C ILE A 186 9.46 14.51 26.35
N ASN A 187 8.43 14.94 27.09
CA ASN A 187 8.46 16.01 28.12
C ASN A 187 8.38 17.47 27.63
N LYS A 188 8.05 17.73 26.36
CA LYS A 188 7.79 19.10 25.86
C LYS A 188 6.33 19.25 25.44
N THR A 189 5.73 20.39 25.79
CA THR A 189 4.42 20.77 25.24
C THR A 189 4.60 21.24 23.81
N ILE A 190 4.05 20.48 22.87
CA ILE A 190 3.97 20.90 21.47
C ILE A 190 2.81 21.88 21.34
N SER A 191 3.07 23.09 20.85
CA SER A 191 2.03 24.11 20.69
C SER A 191 0.93 23.67 19.70
N PRO A 192 -0.33 24.08 19.90
CA PRO A 192 -1.41 23.76 18.95
C PRO A 192 -1.09 24.20 17.51
N ALA A 193 -0.51 25.39 17.35
CA ALA A 193 -0.13 25.93 16.04
C ALA A 193 0.93 25.05 15.34
N PHE A 194 1.93 24.55 16.08
CA PHE A 194 2.93 23.65 15.51
C PHE A 194 2.31 22.31 15.10
N LYS A 195 1.41 21.74 15.94
CA LYS A 195 0.68 20.52 15.58
C LYS A 195 -0.10 20.72 14.28
N GLU A 196 -0.82 21.84 14.14
CA GLU A 196 -1.59 22.13 12.94
C GLU A 196 -0.70 22.24 11.69
N LEU A 197 0.43 22.95 11.77
CA LEU A 197 1.38 23.07 10.67
C LEU A 197 1.96 21.71 10.27
N TYR A 198 2.35 20.88 11.25
CA TYR A 198 2.89 19.55 11.01
C TYR A 198 1.86 18.64 10.31
N MET A 199 0.60 18.64 10.78
CA MET A 199 -0.48 17.90 10.12
C MET A 199 -0.75 18.39 8.70
N ARG A 200 -0.73 19.72 8.47
CA ARG A 200 -0.93 20.30 7.14
C ARG A 200 0.16 19.88 6.17
N GLU A 201 1.42 19.81 6.64
CA GLU A 201 2.55 19.36 5.82
C GLU A 201 2.41 17.89 5.41
N ILE A 202 2.09 17.01 6.37
CA ILE A 202 1.82 15.58 6.11
C ILE A 202 0.68 15.42 5.09
N LEU A 203 -0.48 16.06 5.34
CA LEU A 203 -1.64 15.95 4.45
C LEU A 203 -1.36 16.55 3.07
N GLY A 204 -0.54 17.61 3.00
CA GLY A 204 -0.07 18.22 1.76
C GLY A 204 0.75 17.23 0.93
N ASN A 205 1.74 16.59 1.54
CA ASN A 205 2.58 15.60 0.87
C ASN A 205 1.78 14.35 0.45
N ILE A 206 0.91 13.82 1.31
CA ILE A 206 0.01 12.71 0.92
C ILE A 206 -0.80 13.10 -0.31
N SER A 207 -1.39 14.31 -0.31
CA SER A 207 -2.18 14.80 -1.44
C SER A 207 -1.37 14.91 -2.74
N ILE A 208 -0.11 15.34 -2.65
CA ILE A 208 0.81 15.41 -3.81
C ILE A 208 1.05 14.01 -4.37
N HIS A 209 1.42 13.06 -3.51
CA HIS A 209 1.74 11.69 -3.95
C HIS A 209 0.54 10.94 -4.52
N LEU A 210 -0.66 11.12 -3.94
CA LEU A 210 -1.89 10.56 -4.50
C LEU A 210 -2.19 11.12 -5.88
N LYS A 211 -1.98 12.43 -6.09
CA LYS A 211 -2.11 13.05 -7.42
C LYS A 211 -1.08 12.48 -8.40
N THR A 212 0.16 12.23 -7.96
CA THR A 212 1.18 11.59 -8.79
C THR A 212 0.72 10.21 -9.25
N ILE A 213 0.23 9.36 -8.34
CA ILE A 213 -0.29 8.03 -8.69
C ILE A 213 -1.50 8.13 -9.64
N TYR A 214 -2.40 9.09 -9.40
CA TYR A 214 -3.54 9.34 -10.28
C TYR A 214 -3.12 9.76 -11.69
N ASN A 215 -2.10 10.62 -11.79
CA ASN A 215 -1.56 11.12 -13.05
C ASN A 215 -0.86 10.02 -13.86
N GLU A 216 -0.26 9.02 -13.20
CA GLU A 216 0.29 7.84 -13.87
C GLU A 216 -0.79 6.86 -14.35
N GLY A 217 -2.05 7.05 -13.94
CA GLY A 217 -3.21 6.29 -14.41
C GLY A 217 -4.03 5.60 -13.33
N GLY A 218 -3.62 5.68 -12.05
CA GLY A 218 -4.33 5.02 -10.95
C GLY A 218 -5.74 5.56 -10.72
N ARG A 219 -6.70 4.69 -10.40
CA ARG A 219 -8.12 5.08 -10.26
C ARG A 219 -8.79 4.60 -8.97
N LYS A 220 -8.40 3.46 -8.42
CA LYS A 220 -9.08 2.85 -7.25
C LYS A 220 -8.18 2.88 -6.02
N PHE A 221 -8.44 3.81 -5.11
CA PHE A 221 -7.62 4.04 -3.92
C PHE A 221 -8.36 3.52 -2.68
N ALA A 222 -7.69 2.69 -1.88
CA ALA A 222 -8.19 2.14 -0.62
C ALA A 222 -7.25 2.55 0.52
N PHE A 223 -7.81 3.07 1.61
CA PHE A 223 -7.05 3.59 2.74
C PHE A 223 -7.43 2.86 4.03
N GLN A 224 -6.44 2.42 4.79
CA GLN A 224 -6.61 2.03 6.18
C GLN A 224 -6.60 3.30 7.06
N ASN A 225 -7.66 3.50 7.85
CA ASN A 225 -7.72 4.63 8.76
C ASN A 225 -6.92 4.38 10.06
N LEU A 226 -6.43 5.45 10.67
CA LEU A 226 -6.09 5.52 12.09
C LEU A 226 -7.41 5.43 12.87
N GLY A 227 -7.59 4.35 13.64
CA GLY A 227 -8.80 4.14 14.45
C GLY A 227 -9.09 5.26 15.44
#